data_AF-A0A412KK18-F1
#
_entry.id   AF-A0A412KK18-F1
#
_cell.length_a   1.000
_cell.length_b   1.000
_cell.length_c   1.000
_cell.angle_alpha   90.00
_cell.angle_beta   90.00
_cell.angle_gamma   90.00
#
_symmetry.space_group_name_H-M   'P 1'
#
loop_
_entity.id
_entity.type
_entity.pdbx_description
1 polymer ?
#
loop_
_entity_poly.entity_id
_entity_poly.type
_entity_poly.pdbx_seq_one_letter_code
_entity_poly.pdbx_strand_id
1 'polypeptide(L)'
;MKVITDKELDDTTVQIKCGENYGTAFLINENTAITVKHCLYNDRRKKYETNAVLLVYINNEEIKINVIVDKLFDSRFDELVVLHCEEKINVPTLYLAYADICMFEDLKAIGFGNSYERKKRWIKLQNSNFINNDISENMILDMQNSKAIDYRGFSGALIADTYNYVVGVIKSQLNENGKANALLGISLKNQLAFCRKYNLQIQDRQKALGDHCEKARITDFRDGINQNAYFKNKQYENIAFSINSGDETEGTRFSEETTNPDCKELNWNIKYTSIDGLLGNSNKRRKERKELAKQWAEEFDWYPGWLTVPADFRQQVKSYTNGKELLQCSEKELESNFDYCNELLDFAYEYTRRYKKSCLPLDKNIENNLYKIWDTLNSHSDWKEKNKNKWFTVGLYLLENYRQNMDEEKWNSICDQLKPCTNFIVDGKYYLKLEEILMNLFKMDLEKVQLELVSCSLEEMPYEVRLRFIGVMTECGLNEEALKAVEELTNDIQKNNNEIAESSPQNVYLKSLLVCALYLKEHLLFCMNPYKEETRKKMQ
;
A
#
# COMPACT_ATOMS: atom_id res chain seq x y z
N MET A 1 8.09 -31.60 -10.63
CA MET A 1 9.40 -30.98 -10.36
C MET A 1 9.81 -31.32 -8.93
N LYS A 2 11.10 -31.59 -8.67
CA LYS A 2 11.56 -31.87 -7.30
C LYS A 2 11.53 -30.56 -6.51
N VAL A 3 10.73 -30.51 -5.46
CA VAL A 3 10.64 -29.34 -4.56
C VAL A 3 11.95 -29.24 -3.80
N ILE A 4 12.62 -28.10 -3.88
CA ILE A 4 13.85 -27.83 -3.13
C ILE A 4 13.48 -27.71 -1.65
N THR A 5 14.23 -28.36 -0.79
CA THR A 5 14.04 -28.30 0.67
C THR A 5 14.78 -27.12 1.30
N ASP A 6 14.38 -26.71 2.49
CA ASP A 6 15.10 -25.67 3.26
C ASP A 6 16.56 -26.05 3.50
N LYS A 7 16.84 -27.35 3.65
CA LYS A 7 18.20 -27.86 3.77
C LYS A 7 19.01 -27.65 2.48
N GLU A 8 18.41 -27.91 1.32
CA GLU A 8 19.07 -27.70 0.03
C GLU A 8 19.32 -26.20 -0.26
N LEU A 9 18.43 -25.30 0.19
CA LEU A 9 18.67 -23.84 0.19
C LEU A 9 19.78 -23.42 1.17
N ASP A 10 19.86 -24.08 2.33
CA ASP A 10 20.95 -23.84 3.29
C ASP A 10 22.30 -24.28 2.71
N ASP A 11 22.38 -25.49 2.17
CA ASP A 11 23.61 -26.08 1.60
C ASP A 11 24.18 -25.26 0.43
N THR A 12 23.31 -24.56 -0.31
CA THR A 12 23.70 -23.68 -1.42
C THR A 12 24.08 -22.26 -1.00
N THR A 13 23.75 -21.84 0.23
CA THR A 13 24.04 -20.50 0.73
C THR A 13 25.42 -20.44 1.39
N VAL A 14 26.27 -19.54 0.89
CA VAL A 14 27.69 -19.43 1.26
C VAL A 14 28.07 -17.99 1.60
N GLN A 15 29.15 -17.80 2.35
CA GLN A 15 29.65 -16.46 2.64
C GLN A 15 30.66 -16.06 1.56
N ILE A 16 30.57 -14.83 1.06
CA ILE A 16 31.57 -14.29 0.13
C ILE A 16 32.48 -13.32 0.86
N LYS A 17 33.78 -13.40 0.54
CA LYS A 17 34.81 -12.48 1.02
C LYS A 17 35.55 -11.86 -0.17
N CYS A 18 35.56 -10.54 -0.24
CA CYS A 18 36.34 -9.76 -1.19
C CYS A 18 37.18 -8.73 -0.44
N GLY A 19 38.49 -8.97 -0.32
CA GLY A 19 39.36 -8.15 0.53
C GLY A 19 38.92 -8.17 2.00
N GLU A 20 38.50 -7.02 2.52
CA GLU A 20 37.96 -6.87 3.88
C GLU A 20 36.42 -6.94 3.94
N ASN A 21 35.76 -6.96 2.79
CA ASN A 21 34.31 -6.98 2.68
C ASN A 21 33.77 -8.40 2.74
N TYR A 22 32.71 -8.57 3.51
CA TYR A 22 32.00 -9.84 3.71
C TYR A 22 30.53 -9.66 3.31
N GLY A 23 30.00 -10.65 2.62
CA GLY A 23 28.61 -10.71 2.20
C GLY A 23 28.10 -12.14 2.16
N THR A 24 26.95 -12.31 1.51
CA THR A 24 26.36 -13.62 1.22
C THR A 24 26.39 -13.83 -0.30
N ALA A 25 26.51 -15.09 -0.71
CA ALA A 25 26.27 -15.54 -2.07
C ALA A 25 25.49 -16.85 -2.00
N PHE A 26 24.89 -17.25 -3.12
CA PHE A 26 24.26 -18.57 -3.21
C PHE A 26 24.64 -19.25 -4.52
N LEU A 27 24.90 -20.54 -4.41
CA LEU A 27 25.22 -21.42 -5.53
C LEU A 27 23.92 -21.81 -6.23
N ILE A 28 23.85 -21.55 -7.54
CA ILE A 28 22.72 -22.02 -8.35
C ILE A 28 22.97 -23.42 -8.91
N ASN A 29 24.22 -23.86 -8.95
CA ASN A 29 24.66 -25.20 -9.33
C ASN A 29 26.09 -25.44 -8.79
N GLU A 30 26.73 -26.52 -9.23
CA GLU A 30 28.04 -26.95 -8.72
C GLU A 30 29.21 -25.98 -8.96
N ASN A 31 29.09 -25.02 -9.87
CA ASN A 31 30.21 -24.13 -10.22
C ASN A 31 29.81 -22.66 -10.39
N THR A 32 28.54 -22.32 -10.25
CA THR A 32 28.04 -20.97 -10.50
C THR A 32 27.35 -20.43 -9.25
N ALA A 33 27.74 -19.24 -8.83
CA ALA A 33 27.13 -18.52 -7.72
C ALA A 33 26.63 -17.13 -8.13
N ILE A 34 25.68 -16.60 -7.37
CA ILE A 34 25.15 -15.25 -7.53
C ILE A 34 25.34 -14.45 -6.24
N THR A 35 25.71 -13.18 -6.38
CA THR A 35 25.72 -12.19 -5.29
C THR A 35 25.33 -10.80 -5.83
N VAL A 36 25.41 -9.77 -5.00
CA VAL A 36 25.20 -8.36 -5.37
C VAL A 36 26.52 -7.63 -5.60
N LYS A 37 26.52 -6.66 -6.51
CA LYS A 37 27.77 -6.02 -7.00
C LYS A 37 28.64 -5.41 -5.90
N HIS A 38 28.05 -4.80 -4.89
CA HIS A 38 28.81 -4.11 -3.84
C HIS A 38 29.53 -5.09 -2.90
N CYS A 39 29.19 -6.38 -2.90
CA CYS A 39 30.00 -7.41 -2.22
C CYS A 39 31.40 -7.56 -2.84
N LEU A 40 31.58 -7.11 -4.09
CA LEU A 40 32.85 -7.16 -4.81
C LEU A 40 33.55 -5.80 -4.90
N TYR A 41 32.93 -4.74 -4.40
CA TYR A 41 33.53 -3.41 -4.39
C TYR A 41 34.61 -3.32 -3.32
N ASN A 42 35.81 -2.91 -3.69
CA ASN A 42 36.92 -2.71 -2.77
C ASN A 42 37.09 -1.22 -2.48
N ASP A 43 36.68 -0.78 -1.29
CA ASP A 43 36.71 0.64 -0.90
C ASP A 43 38.12 1.24 -0.93
N ARG A 44 39.16 0.46 -0.61
CA ARG A 44 40.55 0.94 -0.61
C ARG A 44 41.05 1.22 -2.02
N ARG A 45 40.66 0.38 -2.99
CA ARG A 45 41.07 0.50 -4.40
C ARG A 45 40.05 1.24 -5.26
N LYS A 46 38.89 1.57 -4.70
CA LYS A 46 37.75 2.23 -5.35
C LYS A 46 37.33 1.57 -6.67
N LYS A 47 37.40 0.23 -6.73
CA LYS A 47 37.04 -0.56 -7.91
C LYS A 47 36.36 -1.88 -7.53
N TYR A 48 35.62 -2.45 -8.47
CA TYR A 48 35.13 -3.82 -8.35
C TYR A 48 36.27 -4.79 -8.65
N GLU A 49 36.46 -5.79 -7.77
CA GLU A 49 37.43 -6.85 -7.99
C GLU A 49 36.86 -7.91 -8.95
N THR A 50 37.74 -8.53 -9.73
CA THR A 50 37.38 -9.57 -10.69
C THR A 50 37.47 -10.98 -10.10
N ASN A 51 37.89 -11.09 -8.84
CA ASN A 51 38.02 -12.33 -8.10
C ASN A 51 37.61 -12.13 -6.63
N ALA A 52 37.10 -13.20 -6.03
CA ALA A 52 36.74 -13.26 -4.62
C ALA A 52 36.92 -14.68 -4.08
N VAL A 53 36.60 -14.87 -2.80
CA VAL A 53 36.64 -16.19 -2.16
C VAL A 53 35.27 -16.50 -1.56
N LEU A 54 34.73 -17.67 -1.86
CA LEU A 54 33.59 -18.25 -1.16
C LEU A 54 34.08 -19.06 0.03
N LEU A 55 33.44 -18.84 1.18
CA LEU A 55 33.62 -19.62 2.41
C LEU A 55 32.42 -20.57 2.52
N VAL A 56 32.68 -21.84 2.22
CA VAL A 56 31.68 -22.91 2.24
C VAL A 56 31.83 -23.68 3.55
N TYR A 57 30.73 -23.90 4.25
CA TYR A 57 30.71 -24.59 5.53
C TYR A 57 30.10 -25.99 5.34
N ILE A 58 30.94 -27.04 5.34
CA ILE A 58 30.51 -28.44 5.24
C ILE A 58 30.91 -29.14 6.54
N ASN A 59 29.96 -29.78 7.23
CA ASN A 59 30.21 -30.48 8.51
C ASN A 59 30.97 -29.63 9.57
N ASN A 60 30.69 -28.32 9.65
CA ASN A 60 31.38 -27.33 10.49
C ASN A 60 32.85 -27.04 10.12
N GLU A 61 33.34 -27.51 8.98
CA GLU A 61 34.65 -27.11 8.43
C GLU A 61 34.47 -26.02 7.37
N GLU A 62 35.33 -25.00 7.41
CA GLU A 62 35.38 -23.92 6.43
C GLU A 62 36.29 -24.30 5.26
N ILE A 63 35.70 -24.41 4.07
CA ILE A 63 36.40 -24.63 2.81
C ILE A 63 36.42 -23.31 2.04
N LYS A 64 37.59 -22.94 1.53
CA LYS A 64 37.79 -21.71 0.76
C LYS A 64 37.86 -22.04 -0.71
N ILE A 65 36.97 -21.43 -1.48
CA ILE A 65 36.87 -21.66 -2.93
C ILE A 65 37.04 -20.34 -3.64
N ASN A 66 38.05 -20.25 -4.49
CA ASN A 66 38.25 -19.07 -5.32
C ASN A 66 37.15 -18.98 -6.38
N VAL A 67 36.72 -17.76 -6.63
CA VAL A 67 35.75 -17.46 -7.67
C VAL A 67 36.24 -16.32 -8.55
N ILE A 68 35.87 -16.40 -9.82
CA ILE A 68 36.14 -15.37 -10.84
C ILE A 68 34.81 -14.75 -11.24
N VAL A 69 34.78 -13.43 -11.37
CA VAL A 69 33.61 -12.69 -11.85
C VAL A 69 33.41 -12.96 -13.34
N ASP A 70 32.18 -13.23 -13.75
CA ASP A 70 31.86 -13.43 -15.16
C ASP A 70 32.28 -12.22 -16.00
N LYS A 71 32.93 -12.49 -17.14
CA LYS A 71 33.45 -11.50 -18.08
C LYS A 71 32.39 -10.54 -18.65
N LEU A 72 31.12 -10.92 -18.61
CA LEU A 72 30.01 -10.10 -19.10
C LEU A 72 29.57 -9.03 -18.08
N PHE A 73 30.13 -9.05 -16.86
CA PHE A 73 29.78 -8.10 -15.80
C PHE A 73 30.02 -6.64 -16.22
N ASP A 74 28.96 -5.84 -16.22
CA ASP A 74 29.03 -4.38 -16.37
C ASP A 74 28.52 -3.71 -15.10
N SER A 75 29.45 -3.17 -14.31
CA SER A 75 29.16 -2.50 -13.03
C SER A 75 28.20 -1.30 -13.13
N ARG A 76 27.98 -0.74 -14.33
CA ARG A 76 27.05 0.37 -14.56
C ARG A 76 25.60 -0.09 -14.62
N PHE A 77 25.36 -1.32 -15.10
CA PHE A 77 24.01 -1.83 -15.37
C PHE A 77 23.63 -3.03 -14.51
N ASP A 78 24.61 -3.89 -14.20
CA ASP A 78 24.36 -5.12 -13.46
C ASP A 78 24.43 -4.87 -11.94
N GLU A 79 23.31 -5.09 -11.25
CA GLU A 79 23.26 -5.07 -9.78
C GLU A 79 23.57 -6.42 -9.14
N LEU A 80 23.28 -7.49 -9.87
CA LEU A 80 23.64 -8.86 -9.54
C LEU A 80 24.93 -9.24 -10.27
N VAL A 81 25.68 -10.20 -9.71
CA VAL A 81 26.93 -10.69 -10.29
C VAL A 81 26.95 -12.19 -10.32
N VAL A 82 27.31 -12.76 -11.48
CA VAL A 82 27.59 -14.18 -11.64
C VAL A 82 29.07 -14.44 -11.36
N LEU A 83 29.31 -15.47 -10.54
CA LEU A 83 30.62 -15.91 -10.09
C LEU A 83 30.84 -17.35 -10.55
N HIS A 84 32.02 -17.61 -11.12
CA HIS A 84 32.46 -18.94 -11.54
C HIS A 84 33.45 -19.50 -10.52
N CYS A 85 33.12 -20.64 -9.94
CA CYS A 85 33.98 -21.35 -8.98
C CYS A 85 35.11 -22.05 -9.73
N GLU A 86 36.34 -21.89 -9.23
CA GLU A 86 37.51 -22.61 -9.75
C GLU A 86 37.41 -24.12 -9.45
N GLU A 87 36.69 -24.48 -8.39
CA GLU A 87 36.44 -25.86 -7.95
C GLU A 87 34.94 -26.16 -7.91
N LYS A 88 34.57 -27.40 -8.24
CA LYS A 88 33.18 -27.86 -8.17
C LYS A 88 32.76 -28.12 -6.74
N ILE A 89 31.56 -27.68 -6.39
CA ILE A 89 30.95 -27.82 -5.07
C ILE A 89 29.76 -28.75 -5.21
N ASN A 90 29.71 -29.80 -4.39
CA ASN A 90 28.60 -30.75 -4.43
C ASN A 90 27.34 -30.16 -3.77
N VAL A 91 26.54 -29.44 -4.56
CA VAL A 91 25.28 -28.82 -4.14
C VAL A 91 24.17 -29.08 -5.17
N PRO A 92 22.90 -29.07 -4.75
CA PRO A 92 21.77 -29.18 -5.67
C PRO A 92 21.71 -27.98 -6.62
N THR A 93 21.13 -28.18 -7.80
CA THR A 93 20.78 -27.07 -8.70
C THR A 93 19.56 -26.34 -8.17
N LEU A 94 19.65 -25.01 -8.03
CA LEU A 94 18.54 -24.17 -7.60
C LEU A 94 17.69 -23.73 -8.81
N TYR A 95 16.39 -23.68 -8.61
CA TYR A 95 15.46 -23.11 -9.58
C TYR A 95 15.18 -21.65 -9.23
N LEU A 96 15.64 -20.74 -10.09
CA LEU A 96 15.27 -19.35 -10.03
C LEU A 96 13.85 -19.19 -10.57
N ALA A 97 13.05 -18.35 -9.94
CA ALA A 97 11.70 -18.06 -10.41
C ALA A 97 11.48 -16.55 -10.52
N TYR A 98 10.83 -16.13 -11.60
CA TYR A 98 10.22 -14.81 -11.62
C TYR A 98 8.78 -14.94 -11.12
N ALA A 99 8.39 -14.00 -10.26
CA ALA A 99 7.06 -13.95 -9.67
C ALA A 99 6.64 -12.49 -9.45
N ASP A 100 5.35 -12.24 -9.56
CA ASP A 100 4.72 -11.11 -8.90
C ASP A 100 4.67 -11.41 -7.41
N ILE A 101 5.40 -10.60 -6.63
CA ILE A 101 5.44 -10.71 -5.18
C ILE A 101 4.43 -9.71 -4.63
N CYS A 102 3.37 -10.23 -4.02
CA CYS A 102 2.27 -9.43 -3.51
C CYS A 102 2.67 -8.67 -2.24
N MET A 103 1.95 -7.60 -1.93
CA MET A 103 2.07 -6.95 -0.62
C MET A 103 1.64 -7.94 0.47
N PHE A 104 2.36 -7.95 1.58
CA PHE A 104 2.20 -8.86 2.71
C PHE A 104 2.51 -10.34 2.44
N GLU A 105 3.04 -10.66 1.26
CA GLU A 105 3.48 -12.03 0.97
C GLU A 105 4.62 -12.44 1.91
N ASP A 106 4.45 -13.60 2.54
CA ASP A 106 5.44 -14.19 3.44
C ASP A 106 6.61 -14.73 2.62
N LEU A 107 7.80 -14.29 2.99
CA LEU A 107 9.06 -14.66 2.36
C LEU A 107 10.06 -15.11 3.43
N LYS A 108 11.13 -15.73 2.99
CA LYS A 108 12.25 -16.07 3.86
C LYS A 108 13.56 -15.84 3.15
N ALA A 109 14.58 -15.50 3.91
CA ALA A 109 15.93 -15.40 3.39
C ALA A 109 16.91 -16.13 4.29
N ILE A 110 18.01 -16.57 3.69
CA ILE A 110 19.11 -17.20 4.40
C ILE A 110 20.41 -16.51 4.03
N GLY A 111 21.21 -16.17 5.05
CA GLY A 111 22.48 -15.49 4.82
C GLY A 111 23.29 -15.30 6.10
N PHE A 112 24.35 -14.50 5.99
CA PHE A 112 25.34 -14.30 7.04
C PHE A 112 25.30 -12.86 7.55
N GLY A 113 24.77 -12.64 8.75
CA GLY A 113 24.70 -11.29 9.33
C GLY A 113 25.75 -11.02 10.40
N ASN A 114 26.20 -9.76 10.50
CA ASN A 114 27.09 -9.29 11.56
C ASN A 114 26.49 -9.46 12.96
N SER A 115 25.18 -9.19 13.13
CA SER A 115 24.50 -9.43 14.42
C SER A 115 24.47 -10.90 14.85
N TYR A 116 24.81 -11.82 13.96
CA TYR A 116 24.84 -13.25 14.23
C TYR A 116 26.26 -13.81 14.23
N GLU A 117 27.27 -12.98 14.50
CA GLU A 117 28.69 -13.37 14.52
C GLU A 117 29.12 -14.01 13.19
N ARG A 118 28.54 -13.57 12.06
CA ARG A 118 28.75 -14.17 10.74
C ARG A 118 28.42 -15.66 10.67
N LYS A 119 27.47 -16.13 11.49
CA LYS A 119 26.88 -17.46 11.34
C LYS A 119 25.71 -17.39 10.36
N LYS A 120 25.54 -18.45 9.58
CA LYS A 120 24.41 -18.60 8.65
C LYS A 120 23.09 -18.61 9.44
N ARG A 121 22.10 -17.84 9.00
CA ARG A 121 20.80 -17.71 9.66
C ARG A 121 19.67 -17.55 8.66
N TRP A 122 18.55 -18.22 8.97
CA TRP A 122 17.25 -17.95 8.38
C TRP A 122 16.60 -16.73 9.03
N ILE A 123 16.00 -15.88 8.20
CA ILE A 123 15.15 -14.77 8.62
C ILE A 123 13.80 -14.85 7.90
N LYS A 124 12.72 -14.58 8.64
CA LYS A 124 11.37 -14.44 8.11
C LYS A 124 11.14 -13.01 7.68
N LEU A 125 10.63 -12.84 6.47
CA LEU A 125 10.43 -11.57 5.81
C LEU A 125 8.98 -11.45 5.37
N GLN A 126 8.49 -10.23 5.29
CA GLN A 126 7.21 -9.91 4.68
C GLN A 126 7.41 -8.79 3.68
N ASN A 127 6.89 -8.93 2.47
CA ASN A 127 6.97 -7.87 1.48
C ASN A 127 6.07 -6.70 1.88
N SER A 128 6.65 -5.52 2.10
CA SER A 128 5.93 -4.29 2.44
C SER A 128 5.78 -3.33 1.25
N ASN A 129 6.36 -3.69 0.09
CA ASN A 129 6.47 -2.75 -1.03
C ASN A 129 5.27 -2.72 -1.98
N PHE A 130 5.01 -1.51 -2.48
CA PHE A 130 4.22 -1.22 -3.66
C PHE A 130 5.16 -1.18 -4.87
N ILE A 131 4.90 -2.02 -5.87
CA ILE A 131 5.70 -2.23 -7.08
C ILE A 131 6.17 -0.88 -7.69
N ASN A 132 7.44 -0.54 -7.51
CA ASN A 132 8.11 0.51 -8.27
C ASN A 132 8.95 -0.19 -9.35
N ASN A 133 8.45 -0.21 -10.59
CA ASN A 133 9.06 -0.99 -11.68
C ASN A 133 10.37 -0.37 -12.22
N ASP A 134 10.72 0.86 -11.81
CA ASP A 134 11.84 1.62 -12.38
C ASP A 134 13.08 1.69 -11.48
N ILE A 135 13.12 0.96 -10.36
CA ILE A 135 14.30 0.86 -9.48
C ILE A 135 14.76 -0.60 -9.43
N SER A 136 16.08 -0.82 -9.47
CA SER A 136 16.66 -2.16 -9.32
C SER A 136 16.33 -2.81 -7.96
N GLU A 137 16.05 -2.00 -6.95
CA GLU A 137 15.49 -2.35 -5.65
C GLU A 137 13.96 -2.21 -5.72
N ASN A 138 13.28 -3.34 -5.92
CA ASN A 138 11.82 -3.38 -6.08
C ASN A 138 11.12 -4.12 -4.93
N MET A 139 11.86 -4.61 -3.93
CA MET A 139 11.32 -5.24 -2.73
C MET A 139 11.76 -4.45 -1.49
N ILE A 140 10.80 -4.09 -0.63
CA ILE A 140 11.02 -3.61 0.74
C ILE A 140 10.47 -4.72 1.64
N LEU A 141 11.31 -5.18 2.56
CA LEU A 141 11.09 -6.41 3.29
C LEU A 141 11.15 -6.12 4.78
N ASP A 142 10.00 -6.30 5.44
CA ASP A 142 9.86 -6.15 6.87
C ASP A 142 10.24 -7.46 7.56
N MET A 143 10.94 -7.38 8.70
CA MET A 143 11.38 -8.56 9.44
C MET A 143 10.33 -8.94 10.48
N GLN A 144 9.72 -10.11 10.35
CA GLN A 144 8.61 -10.49 11.24
C GLN A 144 9.03 -10.86 12.67
N ASN A 145 10.28 -11.27 12.90
CA ASN A 145 10.68 -11.89 14.19
C ASN A 145 12.14 -11.66 14.62
N SER A 146 12.83 -10.67 14.08
CA SER A 146 14.26 -10.53 14.34
C SER A 146 14.57 -9.43 15.35
N LYS A 147 15.33 -9.79 16.40
CA LYS A 147 15.95 -8.86 17.36
C LYS A 147 17.27 -8.27 16.86
N ALA A 148 17.70 -8.60 15.65
CA ALA A 148 18.97 -8.13 15.11
C ALA A 148 18.91 -6.63 14.80
N ILE A 149 19.92 -5.92 15.27
CA ILE A 149 20.08 -4.47 15.10
C ILE A 149 20.75 -4.15 13.76
N ASP A 150 21.51 -5.11 13.21
CA ASP A 150 22.34 -4.94 12.02
C ASP A 150 22.41 -6.23 11.17
N TYR A 151 21.99 -6.14 9.91
CA TYR A 151 22.03 -7.24 8.94
C TYR A 151 23.17 -7.10 7.94
N ARG A 152 24.14 -6.19 8.13
CA ARG A 152 25.33 -6.12 7.29
C ARG A 152 25.96 -7.52 7.15
N GLY A 153 26.24 -7.91 5.92
CA GLY A 153 26.63 -9.28 5.53
C GLY A 153 25.52 -10.07 4.83
N PHE A 154 24.23 -9.76 5.05
CA PHE A 154 23.12 -10.37 4.30
C PHE A 154 23.04 -9.93 2.84
N SER A 155 23.80 -8.90 2.42
CA SER A 155 23.91 -8.52 1.02
C SER A 155 24.32 -9.71 0.15
N GLY A 156 23.50 -10.04 -0.84
CA GLY A 156 23.64 -11.21 -1.71
C GLY A 156 22.96 -12.48 -1.21
N ALA A 157 22.25 -12.43 -0.09
CA ALA A 157 21.43 -13.54 0.39
C ALA A 157 20.23 -13.78 -0.53
N LEU A 158 19.90 -15.05 -0.76
CA LEU A 158 18.71 -15.43 -1.53
C LEU A 158 17.44 -15.10 -0.75
N ILE A 159 16.39 -14.73 -1.48
CA ILE A 159 15.03 -14.58 -0.97
C ILE A 159 14.19 -15.69 -1.63
N ALA A 160 13.59 -16.53 -0.79
CA ALA A 160 12.71 -17.61 -1.20
C ALA A 160 11.28 -17.37 -0.73
N ASP A 161 10.32 -17.86 -1.50
CA ASP A 161 8.92 -17.91 -1.09
C ASP A 161 8.64 -19.11 -0.17
N THR A 162 7.38 -19.28 0.22
CA THR A 162 6.92 -20.39 1.09
C THR A 162 7.06 -21.76 0.43
N TYR A 163 7.25 -21.82 -0.89
CA TYR A 163 7.43 -23.03 -1.69
C TYR A 163 8.90 -23.29 -2.07
N ASN A 164 9.84 -22.52 -1.50
CA ASN A 164 11.28 -22.61 -1.74
C ASN A 164 11.73 -22.24 -3.16
N TYR A 165 10.93 -21.47 -3.91
CA TYR A 165 11.43 -20.83 -5.12
C TYR A 165 12.25 -19.60 -4.77
N VAL A 166 13.45 -19.47 -5.35
CA VAL A 166 14.25 -18.25 -5.23
C VAL A 166 13.62 -17.19 -6.12
N VAL A 167 13.10 -16.12 -5.51
CA VAL A 167 12.35 -15.05 -6.18
C VAL A 167 13.08 -13.70 -6.15
N GLY A 168 14.14 -13.59 -5.35
CA GLY A 168 14.90 -12.35 -5.23
C GLY A 168 16.23 -12.52 -4.49
N VAL A 169 16.95 -11.42 -4.33
CA VAL A 169 18.24 -11.33 -3.63
C VAL A 169 18.25 -10.10 -2.74
N ILE A 170 18.68 -10.23 -1.48
CA ILE A 170 18.85 -9.08 -0.57
C ILE A 170 20.01 -8.23 -1.07
N LYS A 171 19.80 -6.93 -1.18
CA LYS A 171 20.83 -5.96 -1.59
C LYS A 171 21.39 -5.22 -0.39
N SER A 172 20.54 -4.48 0.31
CA SER A 172 20.96 -3.57 1.36
C SER A 172 19.95 -3.57 2.50
N GLN A 173 20.28 -2.85 3.58
CA GLN A 173 19.38 -2.58 4.69
C GLN A 173 19.08 -1.09 4.75
N LEU A 174 17.85 -0.75 5.12
CA LEU A 174 17.48 0.61 5.50
C LEU A 174 17.78 0.80 6.97
N ASN A 175 18.60 1.80 7.29
CA ASN A 175 18.97 2.12 8.65
C ASN A 175 18.28 3.40 9.12
N GLU A 176 17.67 3.35 10.30
CA GLU A 176 17.18 4.51 11.03
C GLU A 176 17.75 4.47 12.44
N ASN A 177 18.39 5.57 12.88
CA ASN A 177 18.99 5.70 14.22
C ASN A 177 19.94 4.55 14.61
N GLY A 178 20.70 4.01 13.64
CA GLY A 178 21.66 2.93 13.85
C GLY A 178 21.04 1.53 13.97
N LYS A 179 19.74 1.37 13.72
CA LYS A 179 19.04 0.08 13.64
C LYS A 179 18.53 -0.17 12.22
N ALA A 180 18.62 -1.40 11.75
CA ALA A 180 18.01 -1.81 10.50
C ALA A 180 16.48 -1.88 10.63
N ASN A 181 15.77 -1.02 9.89
CA ASN A 181 14.31 -0.89 9.89
C ASN A 181 13.64 -1.82 8.87
N ALA A 182 14.27 -2.02 7.71
CA ALA A 182 13.82 -2.92 6.66
C ALA A 182 15.00 -3.42 5.81
N LEU A 183 14.78 -4.46 5.02
CA LEU A 183 15.73 -4.93 4.00
C LEU A 183 15.24 -4.55 2.60
N LEU A 184 16.17 -4.19 1.73
CA LEU A 184 15.90 -3.93 0.32
C LEU A 184 16.33 -5.13 -0.51
N GLY A 185 15.43 -5.62 -1.35
CA GLY A 185 15.63 -6.76 -2.23
C GLY A 185 15.52 -6.40 -3.70
N ILE A 186 16.24 -7.17 -4.51
CA ILE A 186 16.17 -7.18 -5.98
C ILE A 186 15.35 -8.41 -6.37
N SER A 187 14.17 -8.23 -6.95
CA SER A 187 13.36 -9.34 -7.45
C SER A 187 13.86 -9.81 -8.81
N LEU A 188 13.83 -11.13 -9.00
CA LEU A 188 14.28 -11.76 -10.23
C LEU A 188 13.36 -11.46 -11.42
N LYS A 189 12.11 -11.05 -11.17
CA LYS A 189 11.20 -10.56 -12.21
C LYS A 189 11.75 -9.32 -12.91
N ASN A 190 12.37 -8.39 -12.18
CA ASN A 190 12.98 -7.19 -12.76
C ASN A 190 14.40 -7.46 -13.29
N GLN A 191 14.94 -8.66 -13.06
CA GLN A 191 16.26 -9.08 -13.52
C GLN A 191 16.20 -10.14 -14.63
N LEU A 192 15.09 -10.21 -15.39
CA LEU A 192 14.97 -11.14 -16.51
C LEU A 192 16.01 -10.88 -17.61
N ALA A 193 16.34 -9.61 -17.88
CA ALA A 193 17.39 -9.27 -18.84
C ALA A 193 18.77 -9.78 -18.37
N PHE A 194 19.07 -9.62 -17.08
CA PHE A 194 20.26 -10.20 -16.45
C PHE A 194 20.26 -11.73 -16.57
N CYS A 195 19.18 -12.40 -16.21
CA CYS A 195 19.10 -13.86 -16.30
C CYS A 195 19.32 -14.37 -17.74
N ARG A 196 18.78 -13.68 -18.75
CA ARG A 196 19.02 -13.98 -20.17
C ARG A 196 20.47 -13.74 -20.58
N LYS A 197 21.05 -12.60 -20.18
CA LYS A 197 22.44 -12.22 -20.46
C LYS A 197 23.44 -13.29 -20.02
N TYR A 198 23.21 -13.90 -18.86
CA TYR A 198 24.08 -14.93 -18.27
C TYR A 198 23.58 -16.37 -18.48
N ASN A 199 22.55 -16.57 -19.31
CA ASN A 199 21.95 -17.88 -19.59
C ASN A 199 21.54 -18.67 -18.32
N LEU A 200 20.98 -17.96 -17.34
CA LEU A 200 20.48 -18.54 -16.10
C LEU A 200 19.11 -19.18 -16.32
N GLN A 201 18.92 -20.39 -15.79
CA GLN A 201 17.62 -21.05 -15.82
C GLN A 201 16.66 -20.35 -14.85
N ILE A 202 15.67 -19.67 -15.41
CA ILE A 202 14.61 -19.00 -14.65
C ILE A 202 13.25 -19.40 -15.21
N GLN A 203 12.30 -19.66 -14.31
CA GLN A 203 10.97 -20.11 -14.67
C GLN A 203 9.87 -19.23 -14.12
N ASP A 204 8.69 -19.36 -14.71
CA ASP A 204 7.47 -18.74 -14.22
C ASP A 204 7.00 -19.46 -12.95
N ARG A 205 6.97 -18.76 -11.81
CA ARG A 205 6.49 -19.36 -10.56
C ARG A 205 5.06 -19.88 -10.68
N GLN A 206 4.15 -19.13 -11.32
CA GLN A 206 2.74 -19.50 -11.39
C GLN A 206 2.56 -20.78 -12.21
N LYS A 207 3.26 -20.89 -13.34
CA LYS A 207 3.23 -22.13 -14.16
C LYS A 207 3.85 -23.32 -13.43
N ALA A 208 4.88 -23.09 -12.62
CA ALA A 208 5.53 -24.16 -11.87
C ALA A 208 4.68 -24.69 -10.70
N LEU A 209 3.84 -23.83 -10.10
CA LEU A 209 2.93 -24.21 -9.01
C LEU A 209 1.62 -24.85 -9.48
N GLY A 210 1.15 -24.55 -10.71
CA GLY A 210 -0.13 -25.07 -11.22
C GLY A 210 -1.31 -24.73 -10.32
N ASP A 211 -2.25 -25.67 -10.12
CA ASP A 211 -3.46 -25.51 -9.30
C ASP A 211 -3.19 -25.24 -7.80
N HIS A 212 -1.96 -25.44 -7.31
CA HIS A 212 -1.60 -25.09 -5.94
C HIS A 212 -1.58 -23.57 -5.70
N CYS A 213 -1.57 -22.75 -6.76
CA CYS A 213 -1.58 -21.29 -6.68
C CYS A 213 -2.96 -20.70 -6.31
N GLU A 214 -4.08 -21.41 -6.54
CA GLU A 214 -5.43 -20.89 -6.24
C GLU A 214 -5.69 -20.71 -4.74
N LYS A 215 -5.02 -21.50 -3.88
CA LYS A 215 -5.19 -21.41 -2.42
C LYS A 215 -4.30 -20.35 -1.73
N ALA A 216 -3.36 -19.76 -2.46
CA ALA A 216 -2.45 -18.72 -1.95
C ALA A 216 -2.74 -17.31 -2.54
N ARG A 217 -3.77 -17.18 -3.40
CA ARG A 217 -4.37 -15.88 -3.68
C ARG A 217 -5.07 -15.39 -2.41
N ILE A 218 -4.34 -14.67 -1.56
CA ILE A 218 -4.96 -13.50 -0.93
C ILE A 218 -5.52 -12.73 -2.11
N THR A 219 -6.84 -12.60 -2.18
CA THR A 219 -7.55 -11.85 -3.22
C THR A 219 -6.91 -10.48 -3.35
N ASP A 220 -6.05 -10.33 -4.36
CA ASP A 220 -5.45 -9.05 -4.71
C ASP A 220 -6.62 -8.20 -5.22
N PHE A 221 -6.98 -7.15 -4.47
CA PHE A 221 -8.12 -6.25 -4.74
C PHE A 221 -8.04 -5.56 -6.13
N ARG A 222 -7.00 -5.84 -6.92
CA ARG A 222 -6.69 -5.31 -8.24
C ARG A 222 -7.30 -6.10 -9.40
N ASP A 223 -7.80 -7.32 -9.20
CA ASP A 223 -8.31 -8.17 -10.28
C ASP A 223 -9.58 -7.61 -10.99
N GLY A 224 -10.11 -6.47 -10.54
CA GLY A 224 -11.19 -5.71 -11.21
C GLY A 224 -10.78 -4.35 -11.82
N ILE A 225 -9.52 -3.91 -11.68
CA ILE A 225 -9.07 -2.61 -12.19
C ILE A 225 -8.23 -2.83 -13.45
N ASN A 226 -8.84 -2.59 -14.61
CA ASN A 226 -8.20 -2.70 -15.92
C ASN A 226 -6.91 -1.84 -15.97
N GLN A 227 -5.75 -2.49 -16.04
CA GLN A 227 -4.40 -1.86 -15.99
C GLN A 227 -4.09 -0.93 -17.18
N ASN A 228 -5.00 -0.79 -18.14
CA ASN A 228 -4.78 -0.05 -19.38
C ASN A 228 -5.07 1.46 -19.33
N ALA A 229 -5.67 1.99 -18.26
CA ALA A 229 -5.88 3.44 -18.13
C ALA A 229 -4.62 4.20 -17.64
N TYR A 230 -3.74 3.53 -16.89
CA TYR A 230 -2.55 4.14 -16.27
C TYR A 230 -1.46 4.50 -17.29
N PHE A 231 -1.34 3.76 -18.39
CA PHE A 231 -0.24 3.96 -19.36
C PHE A 231 -0.53 4.96 -20.48
N LYS A 232 -1.80 5.29 -20.75
CA LYS A 232 -2.13 6.27 -21.81
C LYS A 232 -1.79 7.71 -21.42
N ASN A 233 -1.98 8.10 -20.17
CA ASN A 233 -1.76 9.50 -19.76
C ASN A 233 -0.28 9.86 -19.53
N LYS A 234 0.56 8.89 -19.14
CA LYS A 234 2.02 9.11 -18.95
C LYS A 234 2.83 9.11 -20.26
N GLN A 235 2.23 8.68 -21.37
CA GLN A 235 2.86 8.80 -22.70
C GLN A 235 2.74 10.23 -23.27
N TYR A 236 1.72 11.02 -22.91
CA TYR A 236 1.56 12.37 -23.43
C TYR A 236 2.50 13.40 -22.78
N GLU A 237 2.88 13.25 -21.51
CA GLU A 237 3.83 14.16 -20.85
C GLU A 237 5.28 13.95 -21.30
N ASN A 238 5.68 12.71 -21.58
CA ASN A 238 7.05 12.40 -22.02
C ASN A 238 7.32 12.71 -23.50
N ILE A 239 6.27 12.84 -24.33
CA ILE A 239 6.39 13.31 -25.72
C ILE A 239 6.55 14.84 -25.76
N ALA A 240 5.93 15.58 -24.85
CA ALA A 240 6.08 17.04 -24.79
C ALA A 240 7.48 17.50 -24.35
N PHE A 241 8.20 16.70 -23.55
CA PHE A 241 9.56 17.03 -23.10
C PHE A 241 10.69 16.53 -23.99
N SER A 242 10.40 15.76 -25.04
CA SER A 242 11.43 15.18 -25.94
C SER A 242 11.40 15.72 -27.38
N ILE A 243 10.50 16.63 -27.74
CA ILE A 243 10.43 17.21 -29.11
C ILE A 243 11.24 18.51 -29.28
N ASN A 244 11.80 19.10 -28.22
CA ASN A 244 12.70 20.26 -28.35
C ASN A 244 14.19 19.86 -28.48
N SER A 245 14.52 19.04 -29.48
CA SER A 245 15.86 19.03 -30.08
C SER A 245 15.81 18.37 -31.46
N GLY A 246 15.90 19.21 -32.50
CA GLY A 246 16.07 18.98 -33.95
C GLY A 246 16.16 17.55 -34.49
N ASP A 247 15.26 17.19 -35.40
CA ASP A 247 15.48 17.29 -36.85
C ASP A 247 14.18 16.91 -37.59
N GLU A 248 13.96 17.57 -38.73
CA GLU A 248 12.82 17.35 -39.63
C GLU A 248 12.84 15.94 -40.23
N THR A 249 11.70 15.22 -40.21
CA THR A 249 11.08 14.59 -41.41
C THR A 249 9.75 13.89 -41.12
N GLU A 250 8.92 13.84 -42.17
CA GLU A 250 7.47 13.65 -42.28
C GLU A 250 6.81 12.35 -41.77
N GLY A 251 5.51 12.51 -41.39
CA GLY A 251 4.43 11.50 -41.49
C GLY A 251 4.08 10.82 -40.16
N THR A 252 2.89 10.93 -39.55
CA THR A 252 1.52 11.05 -40.08
C THR A 252 0.61 11.50 -38.92
N ARG A 253 -0.32 12.42 -39.20
CA ARG A 253 -1.26 13.03 -38.24
C ARG A 253 -2.15 12.00 -37.52
N PHE A 254 -2.18 12.07 -36.19
CA PHE A 254 -3.41 11.91 -35.42
C PHE A 254 -3.66 13.21 -34.66
N SER A 255 -4.87 13.74 -34.81
CA SER A 255 -5.31 15.07 -34.39
C SER A 255 -5.28 15.26 -32.88
N GLU A 256 -4.47 16.22 -32.42
CA GLU A 256 -4.60 16.90 -31.13
C GLU A 256 -5.74 17.92 -31.20
N GLU A 257 -6.90 17.56 -30.68
CA GLU A 257 -7.90 18.52 -30.18
C GLU A 257 -8.50 17.85 -28.93
N THR A 258 -8.04 18.15 -27.72
CA THR A 258 -8.58 19.26 -26.92
C THR A 258 -7.87 19.30 -25.56
N THR A 259 -6.80 20.07 -25.42
CA THR A 259 -6.36 20.54 -24.09
C THR A 259 -6.93 21.94 -23.90
N ASN A 260 -7.98 22.03 -23.09
CA ASN A 260 -8.60 23.29 -22.70
C ASN A 260 -7.57 24.13 -21.90
N PRO A 261 -7.21 25.35 -22.33
CA PRO A 261 -6.15 26.17 -21.70
C PRO A 261 -6.46 26.65 -20.27
N ASP A 262 -7.66 26.41 -19.75
CA ASP A 262 -8.16 26.94 -18.47
C ASP A 262 -8.07 25.96 -17.28
N CYS A 263 -7.51 24.75 -17.45
CA CYS A 263 -7.39 23.80 -16.35
C CYS A 263 -6.21 24.16 -15.43
N LYS A 264 -6.45 24.99 -14.41
CA LYS A 264 -5.52 25.13 -13.28
C LYS A 264 -5.26 23.75 -12.68
N GLU A 265 -4.00 23.33 -12.60
CA GLU A 265 -3.62 22.08 -11.91
C GLU A 265 -4.18 22.07 -10.48
N LEU A 266 -5.09 21.14 -10.20
CA LEU A 266 -5.62 20.92 -8.85
C LEU A 266 -4.51 20.30 -8.00
N ASN A 267 -4.08 21.00 -6.95
CA ASN A 267 -3.00 20.55 -6.08
C ASN A 267 -3.43 20.57 -4.61
N TRP A 268 -3.04 19.54 -3.85
CA TRP A 268 -3.25 19.46 -2.40
C TRP A 268 -1.89 19.42 -1.70
N ASN A 269 -1.52 20.52 -1.04
CA ASN A 269 -0.20 20.69 -0.45
C ASN A 269 -0.07 19.94 0.89
N ILE A 270 0.26 18.66 0.83
CA ILE A 270 0.45 17.81 2.01
C ILE A 270 1.91 17.86 2.46
N LYS A 271 2.16 18.22 3.73
CA LYS A 271 3.52 18.36 4.27
C LYS A 271 3.90 17.21 5.20
N TYR A 272 5.14 16.76 5.08
CA TYR A 272 5.75 15.85 6.04
C TYR A 272 6.34 16.64 7.22
N THR A 273 6.02 16.21 8.44
CA THR A 273 6.55 16.78 9.68
C THR A 273 7.17 15.68 10.51
N SER A 274 8.49 15.74 10.72
CA SER A 274 9.18 14.77 11.58
C SER A 274 8.80 14.98 13.04
N ILE A 275 8.60 13.89 13.78
CA ILE A 275 8.23 13.88 15.19
C ILE A 275 9.08 12.87 15.95
N ASP A 276 9.25 13.09 17.26
CA ASP A 276 9.92 12.11 18.13
C ASP A 276 8.96 11.01 18.60
N GLY A 277 7.65 11.28 18.63
CA GLY A 277 6.64 10.30 19.00
C GLY A 277 6.84 9.78 20.44
N LEU A 278 6.95 8.47 20.62
CA LEU A 278 7.17 7.84 21.93
C LEU A 278 8.53 8.17 22.56
N LEU A 279 9.50 8.65 21.79
CA LEU A 279 10.81 9.06 22.31
C LEU A 279 10.75 10.44 22.98
N GLY A 280 9.69 11.21 22.71
CA GLY A 280 9.43 12.50 23.34
C GLY A 280 8.84 12.36 24.74
N ASN A 281 9.23 13.25 25.66
CA ASN A 281 8.58 13.37 26.96
C ASN A 281 7.10 13.83 26.82
N SER A 282 6.32 13.80 27.91
CA SER A 282 4.87 14.14 27.87
C SER A 282 4.61 15.53 27.25
N ASN A 283 5.37 16.55 27.66
CA ASN A 283 5.21 17.91 27.13
C ASN A 283 5.53 17.99 25.63
N LYS A 284 6.55 17.27 25.16
CA LYS A 284 6.90 17.21 23.74
C LYS A 284 5.81 16.53 22.92
N ARG A 285 5.29 15.39 23.37
CA ARG A 285 4.17 14.69 22.71
C ARG A 285 2.91 15.55 22.61
N ARG A 286 2.61 16.32 23.66
CA ARG A 286 1.49 17.28 23.64
C ARG A 286 1.68 18.39 22.60
N LYS A 287 2.91 18.91 22.51
CA LYS A 287 3.26 19.93 21.53
C LYS A 287 3.14 19.39 20.09
N GLU A 288 3.71 18.21 19.84
CA GLU A 288 3.65 17.53 18.53
C GLU A 288 2.21 17.26 18.08
N ARG A 289 1.33 16.79 18.98
CA ARG A 289 -0.10 16.62 18.68
C ARG A 289 -0.77 17.91 18.22
N LYS A 290 -0.58 19.01 18.96
CA LYS A 290 -1.19 20.31 18.62
C LYS A 290 -0.68 20.82 17.29
N GLU A 291 0.62 20.69 17.05
CA GLU A 291 1.26 21.14 15.81
C GLU A 291 0.76 20.34 14.60
N LEU A 292 0.72 19.01 14.71
CA LEU A 292 0.20 18.15 13.64
C LEU A 292 -1.30 18.37 13.40
N ALA A 293 -2.13 18.39 14.46
CA ALA A 293 -3.56 18.61 14.31
C ALA A 293 -3.86 19.95 13.62
N LYS A 294 -3.15 21.01 14.02
CA LYS A 294 -3.27 22.34 13.40
C LYS A 294 -2.85 22.30 11.93
N GLN A 295 -1.66 21.77 11.64
CA GLN A 295 -1.16 21.66 10.28
C GLN A 295 -2.13 20.88 9.39
N TRP A 296 -2.64 19.75 9.87
CA TRP A 296 -3.52 18.89 9.09
C TRP A 296 -4.87 19.55 8.82
N ALA A 297 -5.43 20.27 9.80
CA ALA A 297 -6.62 21.08 9.61
C ALA A 297 -6.40 22.16 8.52
N GLU A 298 -5.28 22.89 8.58
CA GLU A 298 -4.91 23.91 7.57
C GLU A 298 -4.76 23.28 6.18
N GLU A 299 -4.17 22.09 6.06
CA GLU A 299 -4.07 21.38 4.79
C GLU A 299 -5.45 20.98 4.22
N PHE A 300 -6.41 20.68 5.09
CA PHE A 300 -7.78 20.38 4.68
C PHE A 300 -8.59 21.61 4.27
N ASP A 301 -8.25 22.81 4.74
CA ASP A 301 -8.86 24.06 4.26
C ASP A 301 -8.56 24.30 2.76
N TRP A 302 -7.42 23.77 2.28
CA TRP A 302 -7.01 23.79 0.88
C TRP A 302 -7.33 22.49 0.13
N TYR A 303 -8.19 21.64 0.69
CA TYR A 303 -8.55 20.39 0.04
C TYR A 303 -9.27 20.65 -1.30
N PRO A 304 -8.81 20.08 -2.43
CA PRO A 304 -9.38 20.37 -3.74
C PRO A 304 -10.80 19.86 -3.98
N GLY A 305 -11.42 19.19 -3.01
CA GLY A 305 -12.81 18.74 -3.09
C GLY A 305 -12.99 17.37 -3.74
N TRP A 306 -11.93 16.59 -3.97
CA TRP A 306 -12.08 15.24 -4.54
C TRP A 306 -13.01 14.36 -3.69
N LEU A 307 -13.93 13.63 -4.31
CA LEU A 307 -14.66 12.59 -3.60
C LEU A 307 -13.70 11.45 -3.23
N THR A 308 -13.06 10.90 -4.27
CA THR A 308 -11.97 9.93 -4.19
C THR A 308 -10.66 10.64 -4.55
N VAL A 309 -9.75 10.75 -3.58
CA VAL A 309 -8.44 11.40 -3.77
C VAL A 309 -7.65 10.65 -4.84
N PRO A 310 -6.94 11.32 -5.79
CA PRO A 310 -6.10 10.65 -6.78
C PRO A 310 -5.02 9.76 -6.15
N ALA A 311 -4.60 8.71 -6.86
CA ALA A 311 -3.72 7.68 -6.30
C ALA A 311 -2.40 8.24 -5.72
N ASP A 312 -1.77 9.18 -6.42
CA ASP A 312 -0.50 9.78 -5.99
C ASP A 312 -0.66 10.60 -4.70
N PHE A 313 -1.73 11.39 -4.61
CA PHE A 313 -2.06 12.13 -3.39
C PHE A 313 -2.46 11.20 -2.25
N ARG A 314 -3.18 10.09 -2.50
CA ARG A 314 -3.46 9.09 -1.44
C ARG A 314 -2.17 8.51 -0.88
N GLN A 315 -1.22 8.18 -1.73
CA GLN A 315 0.09 7.67 -1.33
C GLN A 315 0.89 8.71 -0.55
N GLN A 316 0.81 9.99 -0.94
CA GLN A 316 1.41 11.10 -0.21
C GLN A 316 0.78 11.28 1.17
N VAL A 317 -0.56 11.35 1.28
CA VAL A 317 -1.26 11.41 2.58
C VAL A 317 -0.82 10.25 3.45
N LYS A 318 -0.81 9.03 2.92
CA LYS A 318 -0.38 7.82 3.64
C LYS A 318 1.05 7.97 4.18
N SER A 319 1.99 8.36 3.32
CA SER A 319 3.40 8.48 3.69
C SER A 319 3.64 9.60 4.70
N TYR A 320 2.82 10.66 4.66
CA TYR A 320 2.99 11.85 5.50
C TYR A 320 2.03 11.87 6.70
N THR A 321 1.27 10.79 6.93
CA THR A 321 0.46 10.58 8.14
C THR A 321 1.27 9.73 9.11
N ASN A 322 2.09 10.39 9.93
CA ASN A 322 2.83 9.78 11.03
C ASN A 322 2.16 10.06 12.39
N GLY A 323 2.78 9.62 13.49
CA GLY A 323 2.31 9.98 14.84
C GLY A 323 1.16 9.14 15.36
N LYS A 324 0.98 7.92 14.85
CA LYS A 324 -0.06 7.00 15.36
C LYS A 324 0.07 6.74 16.87
N GLU A 325 1.30 6.73 17.36
CA GLU A 325 1.66 6.60 18.76
C GLU A 325 1.22 7.79 19.62
N LEU A 326 0.98 8.95 19.02
CA LEU A 326 0.50 10.14 19.72
C LEU A 326 -0.99 10.02 20.10
N LEU A 327 -1.73 9.07 19.51
CA LEU A 327 -3.07 8.69 19.97
C LEU A 327 -3.05 7.95 21.31
N GLN A 328 -1.90 7.44 21.74
CA GLN A 328 -1.78 6.79 23.03
C GLN A 328 -2.03 7.80 24.16
N CYS A 329 -2.94 7.45 25.05
CA CYS A 329 -3.39 8.30 26.15
C CYS A 329 -3.53 7.49 27.45
N SER A 330 -3.44 8.18 28.59
CA SER A 330 -3.76 7.60 29.89
C SER A 330 -5.19 8.00 30.28
N GLU A 331 -6.00 7.03 30.72
CA GLU A 331 -7.40 7.25 31.11
C GLU A 331 -7.50 8.30 32.24
N LYS A 332 -6.56 8.26 33.19
CA LYS A 332 -6.49 9.24 34.29
C LYS A 332 -6.28 10.68 33.82
N GLU A 333 -5.45 10.92 32.79
CA GLU A 333 -5.24 12.27 32.26
C GLU A 333 -6.41 12.74 31.40
N LEU A 334 -7.07 11.82 30.69
CA LEU A 334 -8.29 12.12 29.94
C LEU A 334 -9.42 12.58 30.87
N GLU A 335 -9.69 11.83 31.93
CA GLU A 335 -10.78 12.14 32.88
C GLU A 335 -10.56 13.44 33.66
N SER A 336 -9.31 13.84 33.89
CA SER A 336 -8.97 14.95 34.80
C SER A 336 -8.57 16.26 34.10
N ASN A 337 -8.36 16.28 32.79
CA ASN A 337 -7.84 17.45 32.07
C ASN A 337 -8.59 17.72 30.75
N PHE A 338 -9.49 18.71 30.79
CA PHE A 338 -10.29 19.12 29.64
C PHE A 338 -9.46 19.56 28.42
N ASP A 339 -8.41 20.35 28.64
CA ASP A 339 -7.54 20.84 27.57
C ASP A 339 -6.77 19.70 26.90
N TYR A 340 -6.41 18.67 27.67
CA TYR A 340 -5.78 17.46 27.17
C TYR A 340 -6.73 16.60 26.34
N CYS A 341 -7.97 16.42 26.81
CA CYS A 341 -9.02 15.73 26.07
C CYS A 341 -9.32 16.41 24.72
N ASN A 342 -9.48 17.73 24.70
CA ASN A 342 -9.73 18.47 23.46
C ASN A 342 -8.57 18.34 22.48
N GLU A 343 -7.33 18.49 22.96
CA GLU A 343 -6.11 18.28 22.16
C GLU A 343 -6.08 16.89 21.50
N LEU A 344 -6.41 15.84 22.26
CA LEU A 344 -6.43 14.47 21.75
C LEU A 344 -7.57 14.23 20.77
N LEU A 345 -8.74 14.80 21.02
CA LEU A 345 -9.87 14.71 20.09
C LEU A 345 -9.58 15.44 18.77
N ASP A 346 -8.96 16.61 18.83
CA ASP A 346 -8.54 17.36 17.64
C ASP A 346 -7.56 16.54 16.80
N PHE A 347 -6.57 15.93 17.45
CA PHE A 347 -5.63 15.05 16.78
C PHE A 347 -6.30 13.80 16.22
N ALA A 348 -7.16 13.11 16.99
CA ALA A 348 -7.90 11.93 16.54
C ALA A 348 -8.81 12.25 15.35
N TYR A 349 -9.50 13.38 15.39
CA TYR A 349 -10.34 13.85 14.29
C TYR A 349 -9.53 14.07 13.01
N GLU A 350 -8.43 14.82 13.06
CA GLU A 350 -7.62 15.05 11.86
C GLU A 350 -6.91 13.78 11.37
N TYR A 351 -6.48 12.92 12.30
CA TYR A 351 -5.91 11.62 11.99
C TYR A 351 -6.90 10.74 11.21
N THR A 352 -8.13 10.60 11.70
CA THR A 352 -9.19 9.82 11.03
C THR A 352 -9.58 10.40 9.67
N ARG A 353 -9.60 11.74 9.52
CA ARG A 353 -9.84 12.39 8.21
C ARG A 353 -8.77 12.02 7.18
N ARG A 354 -7.49 12.10 7.54
CA ARG A 354 -6.38 11.67 6.67
C ARG A 354 -6.47 10.19 6.33
N TYR A 355 -6.73 9.37 7.35
CA TYR A 355 -6.84 7.93 7.18
C TYR A 355 -7.92 7.55 6.17
N LYS A 356 -9.11 8.13 6.30
CA LYS A 356 -10.23 7.96 5.36
C LYS A 356 -9.84 8.39 3.93
N LYS A 357 -9.15 9.52 3.77
CA LYS A 357 -8.70 10.01 2.45
C LYS A 357 -7.57 9.21 1.84
N SER A 358 -6.76 8.53 2.65
CA SER A 358 -5.69 7.64 2.20
C SER A 358 -6.10 6.18 1.97
N CYS A 359 -7.36 5.82 2.29
CA CYS A 359 -7.87 4.44 2.24
C CYS A 359 -7.00 3.44 3.04
N LEU A 360 -6.52 3.86 4.20
CA LEU A 360 -5.70 3.02 5.07
C LEU A 360 -6.57 2.11 5.97
N PRO A 361 -6.16 0.85 6.22
CA PRO A 361 -6.84 -0.04 7.18
C PRO A 361 -6.39 0.26 8.62
N LEU A 362 -7.33 0.43 9.55
CA LEU A 362 -6.97 0.71 10.95
C LEU A 362 -6.25 -0.48 11.58
N ASP A 363 -5.09 -0.24 12.18
CA ASP A 363 -4.50 -1.23 13.08
C ASP A 363 -5.27 -1.24 14.42
N LYS A 364 -5.31 -2.41 15.07
CA LYS A 364 -6.09 -2.63 16.30
C LYS A 364 -5.66 -1.73 17.46
N ASN A 365 -4.40 -1.29 17.50
CA ASN A 365 -3.92 -0.39 18.54
C ASN A 365 -4.46 1.03 18.33
N ILE A 366 -4.50 1.49 17.07
CA ILE A 366 -5.11 2.77 16.71
C ILE A 366 -6.61 2.73 17.03
N GLU A 367 -7.33 1.68 16.62
CA GLU A 367 -8.76 1.52 16.91
C GLU A 367 -9.06 1.61 18.41
N ASN A 368 -8.29 0.88 19.23
CA ASN A 368 -8.45 0.91 20.69
C ASN A 368 -8.18 2.31 21.29
N ASN A 369 -7.14 3.01 20.83
CA ASN A 369 -6.85 4.36 21.31
C ASN A 369 -7.93 5.37 20.88
N LEU A 370 -8.43 5.28 19.65
CA LEU A 370 -9.53 6.11 19.16
C LEU A 370 -10.80 5.88 19.98
N TYR A 371 -11.13 4.61 20.25
CA TYR A 371 -12.29 4.27 21.08
C TYR A 371 -12.17 4.84 22.49
N LYS A 372 -11.01 4.71 23.15
CA LYS A 372 -10.78 5.29 24.49
C LYS A 372 -11.00 6.80 24.50
N ILE A 373 -10.40 7.53 23.55
CA ILE A 373 -10.57 8.99 23.44
C ILE A 373 -12.04 9.35 23.24
N TRP A 374 -12.73 8.61 22.37
CA TRP A 374 -14.14 8.86 22.04
C TRP A 374 -15.08 8.56 23.22
N ASP A 375 -14.87 7.45 23.93
CA ASP A 375 -15.72 6.99 25.03
C ASP A 375 -15.57 7.89 26.27
N THR A 376 -14.36 8.33 26.62
CA THR A 376 -14.14 9.24 27.76
C THR A 376 -14.89 10.58 27.60
N LEU A 377 -15.02 11.06 26.37
CA LEU A 377 -15.81 12.28 26.07
C LEU A 377 -17.31 12.04 26.18
N ASN A 378 -17.78 10.81 25.97
CA ASN A 378 -19.19 10.49 26.16
C ASN A 378 -19.61 10.59 27.63
N SER A 379 -18.70 10.30 28.57
CA SER A 379 -18.93 10.44 30.02
C SER A 379 -19.03 11.89 30.52
N HIS A 380 -18.71 12.89 29.69
CA HIS A 380 -18.70 14.32 30.06
C HIS A 380 -19.61 15.14 29.14
N SER A 381 -20.88 15.34 29.52
CA SER A 381 -21.92 15.99 28.71
C SER A 381 -21.52 17.34 28.14
N ASP A 382 -20.90 18.19 28.96
CA ASP A 382 -20.54 19.57 28.60
C ASP A 382 -19.40 19.59 27.57
N TRP A 383 -18.53 18.57 27.60
CA TRP A 383 -17.37 18.44 26.71
C TRP A 383 -17.79 17.94 25.34
N LYS A 384 -18.75 17.02 25.32
CA LYS A 384 -19.37 16.48 24.12
C LYS A 384 -20.12 17.56 23.34
N GLU A 385 -20.81 18.48 24.02
CA GLU A 385 -21.58 19.52 23.35
C GLU A 385 -20.69 20.48 22.53
N LYS A 386 -19.55 20.91 23.10
CA LYS A 386 -18.60 21.82 22.41
C LYS A 386 -17.92 21.18 21.20
N ASN A 387 -17.67 19.87 21.24
CA ASN A 387 -16.92 19.15 20.20
C ASN A 387 -17.75 18.14 19.41
N LYS A 388 -19.07 18.30 19.43
CA LYS A 388 -20.04 17.28 18.98
C LYS A 388 -19.78 16.80 17.55
N ASN A 389 -19.42 17.69 16.63
CA ASN A 389 -19.11 17.35 15.24
C ASN A 389 -17.88 16.43 15.11
N LYS A 390 -16.80 16.76 15.83
CA LYS A 390 -15.55 15.97 15.82
C LYS A 390 -15.78 14.61 16.46
N TRP A 391 -16.43 14.60 17.63
CA TRP A 391 -16.80 13.39 18.35
C TRP A 391 -17.70 12.47 17.51
N PHE A 392 -18.73 13.02 16.86
CA PHE A 392 -19.62 12.25 15.99
C PHE A 392 -18.88 11.67 14.77
N THR A 393 -17.97 12.45 14.16
CA THR A 393 -17.17 12.00 13.02
C THR A 393 -16.24 10.84 13.39
N VAL A 394 -15.55 10.93 14.53
CA VAL A 394 -14.71 9.84 15.04
C VAL A 394 -15.57 8.61 15.37
N GLY A 395 -16.76 8.80 15.93
CA GLY A 395 -17.72 7.72 16.19
C GLY A 395 -18.18 6.99 14.94
N LEU A 396 -18.55 7.72 13.87
CA LEU A 396 -18.89 7.12 12.57
C LEU A 396 -17.72 6.30 12.01
N TYR A 397 -16.50 6.81 12.18
CA TYR A 397 -15.31 6.10 11.73
C TYR A 397 -15.09 4.80 12.52
N LEU A 398 -15.29 4.83 13.84
CA LEU A 398 -15.24 3.61 14.66
C LEU A 398 -16.33 2.59 14.26
N LEU A 399 -17.56 3.03 13.96
CA LEU A 399 -18.61 2.14 13.46
C LEU A 399 -18.19 1.42 12.18
N GLU A 400 -17.65 2.16 11.20
CA GLU A 400 -17.19 1.57 9.94
C GLU A 400 -16.18 0.44 10.18
N ASN A 401 -15.25 0.62 11.12
CA ASN A 401 -14.21 -0.37 11.42
C ASN A 401 -14.74 -1.55 12.21
N TYR A 402 -15.57 -1.33 13.24
CA TYR A 402 -16.19 -2.43 13.96
C TYR A 402 -17.14 -3.25 13.08
N ARG A 403 -17.83 -2.63 12.13
CA ARG A 403 -18.59 -3.36 11.11
C ARG A 403 -17.68 -4.20 10.22
N GLN A 404 -16.60 -3.62 9.69
CA GLN A 404 -15.64 -4.36 8.85
C GLN A 404 -15.00 -5.54 9.60
N ASN A 405 -14.82 -5.42 10.91
CA ASN A 405 -14.29 -6.45 11.79
C ASN A 405 -15.36 -7.38 12.39
N MET A 406 -16.65 -7.17 12.08
CA MET A 406 -17.79 -7.89 12.65
C MET A 406 -17.84 -7.89 14.20
N ASP A 407 -17.39 -6.80 14.84
CA ASP A 407 -17.52 -6.56 16.28
C ASP A 407 -18.88 -5.89 16.57
N GLU A 408 -19.93 -6.70 16.55
CA GLU A 408 -21.31 -6.25 16.70
C GLU A 408 -21.60 -5.60 18.06
N GLU A 409 -20.99 -6.10 19.14
CA GLU A 409 -21.21 -5.58 20.49
C GLU A 409 -20.76 -4.13 20.60
N LYS A 410 -19.52 -3.84 20.17
CA LYS A 410 -19.01 -2.46 20.17
C LYS A 410 -19.72 -1.59 19.15
N TRP A 411 -20.05 -2.12 17.98
CA TRP A 411 -20.81 -1.38 16.98
C TRP A 411 -22.17 -0.92 17.53
N ASN A 412 -22.93 -1.83 18.17
CA ASN A 412 -24.23 -1.50 18.77
C ASN A 412 -24.08 -0.44 19.87
N SER A 413 -23.09 -0.62 20.76
CA SER A 413 -22.80 0.33 21.84
C SER A 413 -22.53 1.75 21.32
N ILE A 414 -21.69 1.89 20.27
CA ILE A 414 -21.39 3.19 19.68
C ILE A 414 -22.63 3.76 18.96
N CYS A 415 -23.34 2.93 18.20
CA CYS A 415 -24.51 3.34 17.45
C CYS A 415 -25.58 3.95 18.38
N ASP A 416 -25.86 3.30 19.50
CA ASP A 416 -26.83 3.78 20.49
C ASP A 416 -26.43 5.10 21.14
N GLN A 417 -25.13 5.36 21.30
CA GLN A 417 -24.61 6.64 21.80
C GLN A 417 -24.65 7.76 20.75
N LEU A 418 -24.54 7.42 19.46
CA LEU A 418 -24.60 8.38 18.34
C LEU A 418 -26.03 8.79 17.99
N LYS A 419 -27.01 7.87 18.07
CA LYS A 419 -28.43 8.10 17.69
C LYS A 419 -29.02 9.40 18.26
N PRO A 420 -28.92 9.71 19.57
CA PRO A 420 -29.48 10.94 20.15
C PRO A 420 -28.82 12.22 19.63
N CYS A 421 -27.62 12.13 19.07
CA CYS A 421 -26.85 13.28 18.61
C CYS A 421 -27.16 13.66 17.17
N THR A 422 -27.75 12.77 16.37
CA THR A 422 -27.98 12.94 14.93
C THR A 422 -28.77 14.20 14.58
N ASN A 423 -29.76 14.58 15.39
CA ASN A 423 -30.59 15.77 15.17
C ASN A 423 -29.82 17.10 15.25
N PHE A 424 -28.62 17.08 15.82
CA PHE A 424 -27.79 18.26 16.04
C PHE A 424 -26.56 18.30 15.12
N ILE A 425 -26.39 17.26 14.28
CA ILE A 425 -25.30 17.15 13.33
C ILE A 425 -25.90 17.27 11.95
N VAL A 426 -25.38 18.21 11.15
CA VAL A 426 -25.80 18.37 9.75
C VAL A 426 -25.64 17.02 9.05
N ASP A 427 -26.74 16.53 8.48
CA ASP A 427 -26.86 15.24 7.79
C ASP A 427 -26.51 13.98 8.62
N GLY A 428 -26.27 14.12 9.92
CA GLY A 428 -25.81 13.02 10.78
C GLY A 428 -26.78 11.85 10.81
N LYS A 429 -28.09 12.12 10.72
CA LYS A 429 -29.14 11.10 10.62
C LYS A 429 -28.97 10.20 9.38
N TYR A 430 -28.53 10.77 8.25
CA TYR A 430 -28.39 10.03 6.99
C TYR A 430 -27.13 9.16 6.99
N TYR A 431 -26.01 9.67 7.52
CA TYR A 431 -24.78 8.89 7.66
C TYR A 431 -24.95 7.72 8.64
N LEU A 432 -25.63 7.93 9.77
CA LEU A 432 -25.89 6.85 10.73
C LEU A 432 -26.85 5.80 10.14
N LYS A 433 -27.91 6.23 9.45
CA LYS A 433 -28.83 5.32 8.77
C LYS A 433 -28.14 4.46 7.70
N LEU A 434 -27.24 5.06 6.92
CA LEU A 434 -26.43 4.31 5.96
C LEU A 434 -25.58 3.24 6.64
N GLU A 435 -24.95 3.58 7.77
CA GLU A 435 -24.11 2.64 8.52
C GLU A 435 -24.94 1.50 9.15
N GLU A 436 -26.16 1.77 9.63
CA GLU A 436 -27.11 0.73 10.08
C GLU A 436 -27.45 -0.26 8.96
N ILE A 437 -27.74 0.24 7.75
CA ILE A 437 -28.04 -0.58 6.58
C ILE A 437 -26.82 -1.42 6.19
N LEU A 438 -25.62 -0.82 6.17
CA LEU A 438 -24.39 -1.54 5.86
C LEU A 438 -24.09 -2.63 6.88
N MET A 439 -24.41 -2.41 8.16
CA MET A 439 -24.26 -3.44 9.20
C MET A 439 -25.21 -4.61 8.97
N ASN A 440 -26.49 -4.35 8.64
CA ASN A 440 -27.43 -5.41 8.29
C ASN A 440 -26.98 -6.17 7.02
N LEU A 441 -26.38 -5.47 6.05
CA LEU A 441 -25.79 -6.09 4.86
C LEU A 441 -24.62 -7.02 5.21
N PHE A 442 -23.71 -6.58 6.09
CA PHE A 442 -22.58 -7.40 6.58
C PHE A 442 -23.05 -8.64 7.37
N LYS A 443 -24.21 -8.54 8.04
CA LYS A 443 -24.89 -9.68 8.68
C LYS A 443 -25.65 -10.58 7.70
N MET A 444 -25.67 -10.25 6.41
CA MET A 444 -26.42 -10.93 5.36
C MET A 444 -27.94 -10.94 5.58
N ASP A 445 -28.48 -9.95 6.31
CA ASP A 445 -29.92 -9.77 6.52
C ASP A 445 -30.53 -9.01 5.32
N LEU A 446 -30.52 -9.66 4.15
CA LEU A 446 -30.87 -9.03 2.88
C LEU A 446 -32.33 -8.58 2.82
N GLU A 447 -33.25 -9.31 3.45
CA GLU A 447 -34.67 -8.95 3.49
C GLU A 447 -34.88 -7.62 4.22
N LYS A 448 -34.29 -7.48 5.40
CA LYS A 448 -34.34 -6.24 6.17
C LYS A 448 -33.66 -5.08 5.41
N VAL A 449 -32.50 -5.35 4.80
CA VAL A 449 -31.79 -4.34 3.99
C VAL A 449 -32.66 -3.85 2.84
N GLN A 450 -33.25 -4.75 2.05
CA GLN A 450 -34.10 -4.38 0.92
C GLN A 450 -35.33 -3.57 1.38
N LEU A 451 -36.00 -3.99 2.47
CA LEU A 451 -37.14 -3.24 3.04
C LEU A 451 -36.73 -1.83 3.49
N GLU A 452 -35.58 -1.69 4.14
CA GLU A 452 -35.06 -0.39 4.57
C GLU A 452 -34.67 0.51 3.39
N LEU A 453 -34.07 -0.05 2.33
CA LEU A 453 -33.69 0.69 1.13
C LEU A 453 -34.91 1.22 0.36
N VAL A 454 -35.93 0.38 0.16
CA VAL A 454 -37.14 0.77 -0.61
C VAL A 454 -38.00 1.77 0.15
N SER A 455 -37.98 1.73 1.49
CA SER A 455 -38.76 2.67 2.32
C SER A 455 -38.08 4.02 2.55
N CYS A 456 -36.79 4.17 2.24
CA CYS A 456 -36.05 5.42 2.44
C CYS A 456 -36.21 6.39 1.25
N SER A 457 -36.64 7.62 1.53
CA SER A 457 -36.57 8.71 0.55
C SER A 457 -35.14 9.25 0.43
N LEU A 458 -34.60 9.29 -0.79
CA LEU A 458 -33.25 9.77 -1.08
C LEU A 458 -33.18 11.29 -1.34
N GLU A 459 -34.32 11.97 -1.55
CA GLU A 459 -34.36 13.36 -2.07
C GLU A 459 -33.65 14.36 -1.15
N GLU A 460 -33.81 14.22 0.17
CA GLU A 460 -33.22 15.11 1.17
C GLU A 460 -31.77 14.72 1.58
N MET A 461 -31.27 13.60 1.08
CA MET A 461 -29.96 13.09 1.48
C MET A 461 -28.82 13.81 0.75
N PRO A 462 -27.63 13.98 1.37
CA PRO A 462 -26.44 14.46 0.68
C PRO A 462 -26.09 13.56 -0.50
N TYR A 463 -25.55 14.14 -1.58
CA TYR A 463 -25.21 13.40 -2.79
C TYR A 463 -24.29 12.20 -2.57
N GLU A 464 -23.28 12.32 -1.70
CA GLU A 464 -22.41 11.19 -1.34
C GLU A 464 -23.20 10.05 -0.68
N VAL A 465 -24.15 10.38 0.20
CA VAL A 465 -24.99 9.39 0.88
C VAL A 465 -25.94 8.73 -0.10
N ARG A 466 -26.60 9.51 -0.98
CA ARG A 466 -27.46 8.98 -2.06
C ARG A 466 -26.70 7.99 -2.93
N LEU A 467 -25.51 8.37 -3.40
CA LEU A 467 -24.67 7.52 -4.24
C LEU A 467 -24.37 6.18 -3.54
N ARG A 468 -24.03 6.20 -2.25
CA ARG A 468 -23.75 4.99 -1.47
C ARG A 468 -25.01 4.14 -1.26
N PHE A 469 -26.16 4.73 -0.98
CA PHE A 469 -27.45 4.03 -0.89
C PHE A 469 -27.76 3.30 -2.20
N ILE A 470 -27.61 3.97 -3.34
CA ILE A 470 -27.84 3.37 -4.66
C ILE A 470 -26.85 2.23 -4.93
N GLY A 471 -25.60 2.38 -4.51
CA GLY A 471 -24.61 1.29 -4.56
C GLY A 471 -25.09 0.06 -3.78
N VAL A 472 -25.61 0.25 -2.55
CA VAL A 472 -26.18 -0.86 -1.76
C VAL A 472 -27.42 -1.45 -2.44
N MET A 473 -28.33 -0.64 -2.99
CA MET A 473 -29.47 -1.14 -3.78
C MET A 473 -29.02 -2.05 -4.91
N THR A 474 -27.96 -1.66 -5.61
CA THR A 474 -27.35 -2.42 -6.71
C THR A 474 -26.83 -3.78 -6.23
N GLU A 475 -26.04 -3.80 -5.15
CA GLU A 475 -25.52 -5.04 -4.55
C GLU A 475 -26.64 -5.97 -4.03
N CYS A 476 -27.78 -5.40 -3.61
CA CYS A 476 -28.95 -6.14 -3.17
C CYS A 476 -29.91 -6.57 -4.30
N GLY A 477 -29.56 -6.31 -5.56
CA GLY A 477 -30.35 -6.71 -6.74
C GLY A 477 -31.58 -5.86 -7.02
N LEU A 478 -31.73 -4.71 -6.35
CA LEU A 478 -32.81 -3.73 -6.58
C LEU A 478 -32.49 -2.85 -7.81
N ASN A 479 -32.27 -3.49 -8.95
CA ASN A 479 -31.67 -2.84 -10.12
C ASN A 479 -32.57 -1.76 -10.74
N GLU A 480 -33.89 -1.95 -10.77
CA GLU A 480 -34.83 -0.99 -11.34
C GLU A 480 -34.93 0.28 -10.49
N GLU A 481 -35.06 0.11 -9.17
CA GLU A 481 -35.08 1.19 -8.19
C GLU A 481 -33.74 1.95 -8.17
N ALA A 482 -32.62 1.22 -8.19
CA ALA A 482 -31.28 1.79 -8.25
C ALA A 482 -31.05 2.60 -9.54
N LEU A 483 -31.51 2.09 -10.69
CA LEU A 483 -31.39 2.79 -11.97
C LEU A 483 -32.19 4.11 -11.95
N LYS A 484 -33.44 4.07 -11.46
CA LYS A 484 -34.23 5.29 -11.32
C LYS A 484 -33.54 6.32 -10.40
N ALA A 485 -33.06 5.85 -9.24
CA ALA A 485 -32.42 6.71 -8.25
C ALA A 485 -31.10 7.34 -8.74
N VAL A 486 -30.29 6.60 -9.52
CA VAL A 486 -29.04 7.15 -10.08
C VAL A 486 -29.30 8.16 -11.19
N GLU A 487 -30.38 7.98 -11.96
CA GLU A 487 -30.81 8.96 -12.97
C GLU A 487 -31.27 10.28 -12.33
N GLU A 488 -32.08 10.19 -11.27
CA GLU A 488 -32.48 11.35 -10.48
C GLU A 488 -31.26 12.06 -9.86
N LEU A 489 -30.34 11.31 -9.24
CA LEU A 489 -29.09 11.86 -8.69
C LEU A 489 -28.24 12.57 -9.75
N THR A 490 -28.10 11.96 -10.93
CA THR A 490 -27.34 12.53 -12.05
C THR A 490 -27.96 13.85 -12.52
N ASN A 491 -29.28 13.89 -12.69
CA ASN A 491 -30.01 15.08 -13.10
C ASN A 491 -29.90 16.20 -12.05
N ASP A 492 -30.01 15.87 -10.76
CA ASP A 492 -29.87 16.84 -9.66
C ASP A 492 -28.47 17.46 -9.62
N ILE A 493 -27.42 16.64 -9.75
CA ILE A 493 -26.03 17.13 -9.78
C ILE A 493 -25.81 18.02 -11.00
N GLN A 494 -26.29 17.62 -12.18
CA GLN A 494 -26.15 18.39 -13.42
C GLN A 494 -26.88 19.73 -13.36
N LYS A 495 -28.09 19.77 -12.80
CA LYS A 495 -28.86 21.01 -12.60
C LYS A 495 -28.10 22.02 -11.71
N ASN A 496 -27.40 21.52 -10.69
CA ASN A 496 -26.63 22.35 -9.75
C ASN A 496 -25.22 22.70 -10.24
N ASN A 497 -24.74 22.10 -11.35
CA ASN A 497 -23.39 22.31 -11.86
C ASN A 497 -23.27 23.54 -12.81
N ASN A 498 -24.39 24.02 -13.35
CA ASN A 498 -24.39 25.04 -14.42
C ASN A 498 -24.02 26.47 -13.96
N GLU A 499 -23.81 26.71 -12.67
CA GLU A 499 -23.55 28.05 -12.10
C GLU A 499 -22.25 28.15 -11.28
N ILE A 500 -21.44 27.09 -11.21
CA ILE A 500 -20.28 27.02 -10.30
C ILE A 500 -18.97 27.13 -11.09
N ALA A 501 -18.05 28.00 -10.64
CA ALA A 501 -16.73 28.16 -11.23
C ALA A 501 -15.98 26.82 -11.35
N GLU A 502 -15.38 26.58 -12.52
CA GLU A 502 -14.82 25.28 -12.92
C GLU A 502 -13.74 24.74 -11.99
N SER A 503 -12.93 25.63 -11.39
CA SER A 503 -11.82 25.28 -10.49
C SER A 503 -12.20 25.30 -9.00
N SER A 504 -13.47 25.48 -8.64
CA SER A 504 -13.86 25.51 -7.23
C SER A 504 -13.87 24.09 -6.62
N PRO A 505 -13.51 23.93 -5.32
CA PRO A 505 -13.57 22.62 -4.66
C PRO A 505 -14.95 21.97 -4.72
N GLN A 506 -16.00 22.79 -4.70
CA GLN A 506 -17.38 22.32 -4.83
C GLN A 506 -17.68 21.77 -6.24
N ASN A 507 -17.17 22.40 -7.31
CA ASN A 507 -17.30 21.87 -8.66
C ASN A 507 -16.53 20.54 -8.81
N VAL A 508 -15.29 20.47 -8.29
CA VAL A 508 -14.51 19.22 -8.28
C VAL A 508 -15.24 18.09 -7.56
N TYR A 509 -15.85 18.38 -6.41
CA TYR A 509 -16.67 17.42 -5.66
C TYR A 509 -17.88 16.93 -6.48
N LEU A 510 -18.65 17.85 -7.07
CA LEU A 510 -19.83 17.50 -7.87
C LEU A 510 -19.47 16.75 -9.14
N LYS A 511 -18.40 17.13 -9.84
CA LYS A 511 -17.87 16.38 -11.00
C LYS A 511 -17.40 14.98 -10.59
N SER A 512 -16.73 14.84 -9.44
CA SER A 512 -16.30 13.53 -8.92
C SER A 512 -17.51 12.62 -8.63
N LEU A 513 -18.54 13.17 -7.97
CA LEU A 513 -19.80 12.46 -7.71
C LEU A 513 -20.51 12.06 -8.99
N LEU A 514 -20.59 12.97 -9.97
CA LEU A 514 -21.23 12.73 -11.26
C LEU A 514 -20.55 11.58 -11.99
N VAL A 515 -19.22 11.55 -12.02
CA VAL A 515 -18.46 10.44 -12.62
C VAL A 515 -18.81 9.12 -11.94
N CYS A 516 -18.81 9.06 -10.60
CA CYS A 516 -19.18 7.85 -9.88
C CYS A 516 -20.63 7.42 -10.14
N ALA A 517 -21.57 8.37 -10.19
CA ALA A 517 -22.98 8.09 -10.49
C ALA A 517 -23.15 7.54 -11.93
N LEU A 518 -22.44 8.10 -12.91
CA LEU A 518 -22.48 7.63 -14.30
C LEU A 518 -21.88 6.22 -14.43
N TYR A 519 -20.78 5.92 -13.74
CA TYR A 519 -20.23 4.56 -13.69
C TYR A 519 -21.21 3.56 -13.08
N LEU A 520 -21.86 3.93 -11.98
CA LEU A 520 -22.87 3.08 -11.35
C LEU A 520 -24.09 2.87 -12.27
N LYS A 521 -24.54 3.91 -12.96
CA LYS A 521 -25.59 3.83 -13.98
C LYS A 521 -25.23 2.86 -15.11
N GLU A 522 -24.01 2.95 -15.62
CA GLU A 522 -23.53 2.04 -16.67
C GLU A 522 -23.52 0.59 -16.19
N HIS A 523 -23.02 0.35 -14.97
CA HIS A 523 -23.02 -0.98 -14.36
C HIS A 523 -24.44 -1.54 -14.21
N LEU A 524 -25.40 -0.74 -13.74
CA LEU A 524 -26.81 -1.12 -13.63
C LEU A 524 -27.43 -1.50 -14.97
N LEU A 525 -27.19 -0.69 -16.01
CA LEU A 525 -27.67 -0.99 -17.36
C LEU A 525 -27.11 -2.31 -17.90
N PHE A 526 -25.85 -2.62 -17.58
CA PHE A 526 -25.23 -3.91 -17.91
C PHE A 526 -25.89 -5.07 -17.14
N CYS A 527 -26.07 -4.94 -15.82
CA CYS A 527 -26.70 -5.97 -14.99
C CYS A 527 -28.14 -6.29 -15.45
N MET A 528 -28.88 -5.29 -15.91
CA MET A 528 -30.24 -5.48 -16.43
C MET A 528 -30.29 -6.06 -17.85
N ASN A 529 -29.26 -5.82 -18.69
CA ASN A 529 -29.23 -6.24 -20.09
C ASN A 529 -27.83 -6.71 -20.58
N PRO A 530 -27.29 -7.81 -20.04
CA PRO A 530 -25.91 -8.25 -20.32
C PRO A 530 -25.67 -8.73 -21.78
N TYR A 531 -26.73 -8.91 -22.56
CA TYR A 531 -26.69 -9.45 -23.92
C TYR A 531 -26.90 -8.40 -25.02
N LYS A 532 -27.10 -7.12 -24.71
CA LYS A 532 -27.21 -6.06 -25.74
C LYS A 532 -25.82 -5.65 -26.24
N GLU A 533 -25.62 -5.83 -27.55
CA GLU A 533 -24.32 -5.64 -28.23
C GLU A 533 -23.83 -4.17 -28.21
N GLU A 534 -24.75 -3.21 -28.22
CA GLU A 534 -24.46 -1.77 -28.09
C GLU A 534 -23.83 -1.41 -26.73
N THR A 535 -24.21 -2.12 -25.67
CA THR A 535 -23.67 -1.91 -24.31
C THR A 535 -22.23 -2.42 -24.19
N ARG A 536 -21.87 -3.50 -24.90
CA ARG A 536 -20.49 -4.02 -24.91
C ARG A 536 -19.51 -3.12 -25.65
N LYS A 537 -19.95 -2.47 -26.74
CA LYS A 537 -19.09 -1.62 -27.58
C LYS A 537 -18.69 -0.30 -26.90
N LYS A 538 -19.42 0.16 -25.87
CA LYS A 538 -19.05 1.35 -25.10
C LYS A 538 -17.97 1.09 -24.02
N MET A 539 -17.69 -0.18 -23.71
CA MET A 539 -16.70 -0.59 -22.70
C MET A 539 -15.29 -0.90 -23.28
N GLN A 540 -15.14 -0.93 -24.61
CA GLN A 540 -13.83 -1.01 -25.30
C GLN A 540 -13.35 0.40 -25.64
#